data_AF-A0A291JJ44-F1
#
_entry.id   AF-A0A291JJ44-F1
#
_cell.length_a   1.000
_cell.length_b   1.000
_cell.length_c   1.000
_cell.angle_alpha   90.00
_cell.angle_beta   90.00
_cell.angle_gamma   90.00
#
_symmetry.space_group_name_H-M   'P 1'
#
loop_
_entity.id
_entity.type
_entity.pdbx_description
1 polymer ?
#
loop_
_entity_poly.entity_id
_entity_poly.type
_entity_poly.pdbx_seq_one_letter_code
_entity_poly.pdbx_strand_id
1 'polypeptide(L)'
;MYNLEYHQLEERIHNLLNLIEVYKFAIVTQNRKKAQHKIDIEHFISQELSSFSDVSMQRFSLPHYNYYQFLVKHSNHPIEELTIGNTIKYIEAIQRHLLDIHKTLSNFL
;
A
#
# COMPACT_ATOMS: atom_id res chain seq x y z
N MET A 1 -11.31 0.18 -22.26
CA MET A 1 -10.56 -0.83 -21.46
C MET A 1 -9.49 -0.18 -20.60
N TYR A 2 -8.63 0.73 -21.11
CA TYR A 2 -7.58 1.39 -20.30
C TYR A 2 -8.08 2.08 -19.01
N ASN A 3 -9.22 2.78 -19.02
CA ASN A 3 -9.72 3.45 -17.81
C ASN A 3 -10.17 2.47 -16.71
N LEU A 4 -10.61 1.26 -17.08
CA LEU A 4 -11.05 0.28 -16.08
C LEU A 4 -9.87 -0.23 -15.25
N GLU A 5 -8.72 -0.45 -15.88
CA GLU A 5 -7.49 -0.88 -15.19
C GLU A 5 -6.98 0.21 -14.24
N TYR A 6 -7.06 1.49 -14.64
CA TYR A 6 -6.70 2.61 -13.77
C TYR A 6 -7.65 2.77 -12.58
N HIS A 7 -8.97 2.62 -12.77
CA HIS A 7 -9.91 2.64 -11.65
C HIS A 7 -9.71 1.45 -10.70
N GLN A 8 -9.40 0.27 -11.22
CA GLN A 8 -9.06 -0.90 -10.39
C GLN A 8 -7.77 -0.66 -9.59
N LEU A 9 -6.75 -0.05 -10.21
CA LEU A 9 -5.53 0.32 -9.51
C LEU A 9 -5.81 1.36 -8.41
N GLU A 10 -6.66 2.35 -8.70
CA GLU A 10 -7.07 3.37 -7.73
C GLU A 10 -7.74 2.73 -6.52
N GLU A 11 -8.70 1.83 -6.73
CA GLU A 11 -9.40 1.12 -5.66
C GLU A 11 -8.43 0.31 -4.79
N ARG A 12 -7.48 -0.40 -5.42
CA ARG A 12 -6.43 -1.15 -4.71
C ARG A 12 -5.54 -0.25 -3.86
N ILE A 13 -5.07 0.87 -4.41
CA ILE A 13 -4.28 1.87 -3.68
C ILE A 13 -5.09 2.44 -2.50
N HIS A 14 -6.36 2.76 -2.72
CA HIS A 14 -7.24 3.31 -1.69
C HIS A 14 -7.46 2.32 -0.54
N ASN A 15 -7.67 1.05 -0.85
CA ASN A 15 -7.81 -0.01 0.16
C ASN A 15 -6.55 -0.14 1.02
N LEU A 16 -5.37 -0.11 0.40
CA LEU A 16 -4.10 -0.15 1.14
C LEU A 16 -3.88 1.10 1.99
N LEU A 17 -4.21 2.30 1.49
CA LEU A 17 -4.18 3.54 2.27
C LEU A 17 -5.07 3.44 3.51
N ASN A 18 -6.27 2.90 3.37
CA ASN A 18 -7.20 2.71 4.48
C ASN A 18 -6.65 1.74 5.54
N LEU A 19 -6.08 0.60 5.12
CA LEU A 19 -5.44 -0.34 6.05
C LEU A 19 -4.29 0.32 6.83
N ILE A 20 -3.46 1.10 6.14
CA ILE A 20 -2.34 1.84 6.75
C ILE A 20 -2.87 2.89 7.74
N GLU A 21 -3.93 3.63 7.40
CA GLU A 21 -4.51 4.65 8.29
C GLU A 21 -5.10 4.01 9.57
N VAL A 22 -5.82 2.89 9.42
CA VAL A 22 -6.34 2.12 10.57
C VAL A 22 -5.20 1.63 11.46
N TYR A 23 -4.11 1.12 10.88
CA TYR A 23 -2.94 0.73 11.64
C TYR A 23 -2.26 1.91 12.35
N LYS A 24 -2.12 3.06 11.68
CA LYS A 24 -1.58 4.29 12.29
C LYS A 24 -2.42 4.70 13.50
N PHE A 25 -3.75 4.71 13.36
CA PHE A 25 -4.67 5.00 14.45
C PHE A 25 -4.53 4.00 15.61
N ALA A 26 -4.39 2.71 15.30
CA ALA A 26 -4.16 1.67 16.30
C ALA A 26 -2.85 1.86 17.07
N ILE A 27 -1.78 2.32 16.42
CA ILE A 27 -0.51 2.65 17.08
C ILE A 27 -0.66 3.87 18.01
N VAL A 28 -1.28 4.95 17.53
CA VAL A 28 -1.51 6.18 18.31
C VAL A 28 -2.34 5.90 19.57
N THR A 29 -3.37 5.08 19.44
CA THR A 29 -4.30 4.74 20.55
C THR A 29 -3.84 3.57 21.41
N GLN A 30 -2.68 2.97 21.11
CA GLN A 30 -2.20 1.72 21.73
C GLN A 30 -3.27 0.61 21.70
N ASN A 31 -4.02 0.52 20.60
CA ASN A 31 -5.08 -0.46 20.43
C ASN A 31 -4.52 -1.88 20.50
N ARG A 32 -5.22 -2.77 21.24
CA ARG A 32 -4.86 -4.18 21.38
C ARG A 32 -4.77 -4.92 20.05
N LYS A 33 -5.48 -4.44 19.02
CA LYS A 33 -5.51 -5.02 17.68
C LYS A 33 -4.40 -4.51 16.74
N LYS A 34 -3.47 -3.66 17.20
CA LYS A 34 -2.38 -3.14 16.33
C LYS A 34 -1.60 -4.25 15.60
N ALA A 35 -1.32 -5.36 16.28
CA ALA A 35 -0.61 -6.50 15.69
C ALA A 35 -1.44 -7.15 14.56
N GLN A 36 -2.76 -7.25 14.74
CA GLN A 36 -3.66 -7.75 13.70
C GLN A 36 -3.66 -6.82 12.48
N HIS A 37 -3.79 -5.51 12.69
CA HIS A 37 -3.78 -4.54 11.59
C HIS A 37 -2.47 -4.54 10.80
N LYS A 38 -1.33 -4.79 11.46
CA LYS A 38 -0.06 -5.01 10.77
C LYS A 38 -0.11 -6.26 9.88
N ILE A 39 -0.59 -7.38 10.42
CA ILE A 39 -0.77 -8.63 9.66
C ILE A 39 -1.71 -8.42 8.47
N ASP A 40 -2.79 -7.66 8.66
CA ASP A 40 -3.76 -7.36 7.60
C ASP A 40 -3.09 -6.61 6.43
N ILE A 41 -2.22 -5.64 6.72
CA ILE A 41 -1.43 -4.91 5.69
C ILE A 41 -0.47 -5.86 4.97
N GLU A 42 0.29 -6.67 5.71
CA GLU A 42 1.28 -7.60 5.13
C GLU A 42 0.59 -8.66 4.26
N HIS A 43 -0.55 -9.16 4.72
CA HIS A 43 -1.38 -10.10 3.96
C HIS A 43 -1.90 -9.48 2.67
N PHE A 44 -2.43 -8.24 2.75
CA PHE A 44 -2.90 -7.52 1.57
C PHE A 44 -1.78 -7.33 0.55
N ILE A 45 -0.59 -6.88 0.98
CA ILE A 45 0.57 -6.68 0.08
C ILE A 45 0.97 -8.00 -0.61
N SER A 46 0.97 -9.11 0.13
CA SER A 46 1.31 -10.44 -0.42
C SER A 46 0.29 -10.92 -1.46
N GLN A 47 -1.01 -10.73 -1.18
CA GLN A 47 -2.08 -11.05 -2.12
C GLN A 47 -1.99 -10.20 -3.39
N GLU A 48 -1.76 -8.89 -3.23
CA GLU A 48 -1.60 -7.97 -4.35
C GLU A 48 -0.42 -8.42 -5.24
N LEU A 49 0.76 -8.67 -4.66
CA LEU A 49 1.94 -9.14 -5.42
C LEU A 49 1.66 -10.43 -6.21
N SER A 50 0.96 -11.37 -5.58
CA SER A 50 0.56 -12.62 -6.25
C SER A 50 -0.36 -12.32 -7.44
N SER A 51 -1.34 -11.42 -7.28
CA SER A 51 -2.23 -11.01 -8.36
C SER A 51 -1.52 -10.28 -9.50
N PHE A 52 -0.44 -9.57 -9.20
CA PHE A 52 0.42 -8.93 -10.20
C PHE A 52 1.31 -9.95 -10.93
N SER A 53 1.68 -11.07 -10.29
CA SER A 53 2.51 -12.12 -10.90
C SER A 53 1.79 -13.02 -11.91
N ASP A 54 0.48 -13.24 -11.73
CA ASP A 54 -0.35 -14.06 -12.64
C ASP A 54 -0.79 -13.30 -13.90
N VAL A 55 -0.80 -11.96 -13.86
CA VAL A 55 -1.10 -11.15 -15.03
C VAL A 55 0.21 -10.93 -15.78
N SER A 56 0.33 -11.53 -16.96
CA SER A 56 1.30 -11.15 -17.99
C SER A 56 1.39 -9.61 -18.17
N MET A 57 2.25 -8.95 -17.39
CA MET A 57 2.48 -7.49 -17.30
C MET A 57 3.19 -6.91 -18.52
N GLN A 58 2.81 -7.28 -19.75
CA GLN A 58 3.46 -6.71 -20.94
C GLN A 58 3.16 -5.21 -21.12
N ARG A 59 2.32 -4.60 -20.27
CA ARG A 59 1.91 -3.19 -20.35
C ARG A 59 1.73 -2.54 -18.98
N PHE A 60 2.78 -2.55 -18.16
CA PHE A 60 2.77 -1.66 -17.01
C PHE A 60 2.83 -0.20 -17.45
N SER A 61 1.72 0.52 -17.30
CA SER A 61 1.80 1.98 -17.28
C SER A 61 2.56 2.41 -16.03
N LEU A 62 3.10 3.63 -16.07
CA LEU A 62 3.93 4.18 -15.00
C LEU A 62 3.28 4.07 -13.59
N PRO A 63 1.97 4.34 -13.40
CA PRO A 63 1.34 4.18 -12.09
C PRO A 63 1.33 2.73 -11.59
N HIS A 64 1.07 1.76 -12.47
CA HIS A 64 1.09 0.34 -12.10
C HIS A 64 2.49 -0.14 -11.73
N TYR A 65 3.49 0.28 -12.50
CA TYR A 65 4.89 -0.04 -12.19
C TYR A 65 5.30 0.54 -10.83
N ASN A 66 4.97 1.80 -10.55
CA ASN A 66 5.30 2.44 -9.29
C ASN A 66 4.61 1.74 -8.11
N TYR A 67 3.33 1.38 -8.26
CA TYR A 67 2.61 0.61 -7.25
C TYR A 67 3.22 -0.79 -7.04
N TYR A 68 3.57 -1.49 -8.12
CA TYR A 68 4.24 -2.78 -8.01
C TYR A 68 5.60 -2.69 -7.28
N GLN A 69 6.42 -1.70 -7.62
CA GLN A 69 7.69 -1.46 -6.92
C GLN A 69 7.48 -1.13 -5.44
N PHE A 70 6.44 -0.36 -5.11
CA PHE A 70 6.03 -0.12 -3.73
C PHE A 70 5.73 -1.44 -3.01
N LEU A 71 4.92 -2.32 -3.61
CA LEU A 71 4.55 -3.61 -3.02
C LEU A 71 5.77 -4.50 -2.81
N VAL A 72 6.65 -4.63 -3.81
CA VAL A 72 7.89 -5.44 -3.70
C VAL A 72 8.77 -4.93 -2.58
N LYS A 73 8.95 -3.61 -2.47
CA LYS A 73 9.75 -3.00 -1.40
C LYS A 73 9.21 -3.35 -0.02
N HIS A 74 7.90 -3.22 0.18
CA HIS A 74 7.25 -3.40 1.48
C HIS A 74 6.94 -4.86 1.83
N SER A 75 6.95 -5.77 0.84
CA SER A 75 6.99 -7.21 1.09
C SER A 75 8.36 -7.66 1.61
N ASN A 76 9.45 -7.13 1.04
CA ASN A 76 10.81 -7.44 1.48
C ASN A 76 11.20 -6.72 2.78
N HIS A 77 10.54 -5.60 3.09
CA HIS A 77 10.75 -4.81 4.30
C HIS A 77 9.40 -4.56 5.00
N PRO A 78 8.92 -5.55 5.76
CA PRO A 78 7.66 -5.44 6.50
C PRO A 78 7.68 -4.28 7.49
N ILE A 79 6.51 -3.86 7.98
CA ILE A 79 6.44 -2.70 8.86
C ILE A 79 7.03 -3.03 10.23
N GLU A 80 8.20 -2.50 10.56
CA GLU A 80 8.82 -2.71 11.87
C GLU A 80 8.21 -1.81 12.94
N GLU A 81 7.89 -2.41 14.10
CA GLU A 81 7.48 -1.64 15.28
C GLU A 81 8.73 -1.17 16.04
N LEU A 82 9.03 0.12 15.94
CA LEU A 82 10.03 0.81 16.75
C LEU A 82 9.34 1.41 18.00
N THR A 83 9.87 2.52 18.53
CA THR A 83 9.12 3.38 19.45
C THR A 83 7.92 4.02 18.73
N ILE A 84 6.79 4.22 19.42
CA ILE A 84 5.53 4.79 18.87
C ILE A 84 5.77 5.96 17.90
N GLY A 85 6.54 6.98 18.32
CA GLY A 85 6.81 8.16 17.49
C GLY A 85 7.58 7.85 16.20
N ASN A 86 8.54 6.93 16.24
CA ASN A 86 9.29 6.51 15.05
C ASN A 86 8.46 5.61 14.13
N THR A 87 7.62 4.73 14.70
CA THR A 87 6.67 3.92 13.94
C THR A 87 5.65 4.79 13.20
N ILE A 88 5.11 5.83 13.84
CA ILE A 88 4.20 6.79 13.18
C ILE A 88 4.89 7.50 12.02
N LYS A 89 6.09 8.07 12.24
CA LYS A 89 6.86 8.74 11.18
C LYS A 89 7.14 7.81 10.00
N TYR A 90 7.45 6.54 10.28
CA TYR A 90 7.67 5.55 9.25
C TYR A 90 6.38 5.26 8.48
N ILE A 91 5.27 5.02 9.16
CA ILE A 91 3.95 4.83 8.56
C ILE A 91 3.55 6.03 7.69
N GLU A 92 3.77 7.26 8.15
CA GLU A 92 3.51 8.48 7.40
C GLU A 92 4.38 8.60 6.14
N ALA A 93 5.61 8.07 6.15
CA ALA A 93 6.47 8.02 4.98
C ALA A 93 5.93 7.01 3.95
N ILE A 94 5.48 5.83 4.41
CA ILE A 94 4.82 4.82 3.56
C ILE A 94 3.56 5.41 2.93
N GLN A 95 2.70 6.02 3.76
CA GLN A 95 1.44 6.63 3.32
C GLN A 95 1.67 7.75 2.31
N ARG A 96 2.66 8.62 2.52
CA ARG A 96 3.04 9.67 1.55
C ARG A 96 3.50 9.08 0.22
N HIS A 97 4.36 8.06 0.25
CA HIS A 97 4.81 7.42 -0.98
C HIS A 97 3.63 6.83 -1.77
N LEU A 98 2.69 6.18 -1.08
CA LEU A 98 1.50 5.61 -1.70
C LEU A 98 0.54 6.69 -2.25
N LEU A 99 0.39 7.82 -1.55
CA LEU A 99 -0.36 8.99 -2.02
C LEU A 99 0.27 9.62 -3.26
N ASP A 100 1.59 9.65 -3.39
CA ASP A 100 2.25 10.20 -4.57
C ASP A 100 2.04 9.29 -5.80
N ILE A 101 1.97 7.97 -5.60
CA ILE A 101 1.54 7.03 -6.65
C ILE A 101 0.09 7.29 -7.04
N HIS A 102 -0.81 7.49 -6.06
CA HIS A 102 -2.22 7.84 -6.30
C HIS A 102 -2.37 9.14 -7.09
N LYS A 103 -1.65 10.21 -6.73
CA LYS A 103 -1.65 11.48 -7.50
C LYS A 103 -1.15 11.28 -8.93
N THR A 104 -0.13 10.44 -9.10
CA THR A 104 0.38 10.13 -10.45
C THR A 104 -0.70 9.44 -11.28
N LEU A 105 -1.42 8.49 -10.68
CA LEU A 105 -2.55 7.80 -11.27
C LEU A 105 -3.70 8.74 -11.65
N SER A 106 -4.01 9.76 -10.84
CA SER A 106 -5.08 10.73 -11.13
C SER A 106 -4.91 11.48 -12.45
N ASN A 107 -3.70 11.56 -13.02
CA ASN A 107 -3.49 12.16 -14.34
C ASN A 107 -3.94 11.25 -15.50
N PHE A 108 -4.29 9.99 -15.22
CA PHE A 108 -4.70 8.97 -16.18
C PHE A 108 -6.15 8.52 -16.02
N LEU A 109 -6.86 9.05 -15.02
CA LEU A 109 -8.28 8.83 -14.73
C LEU A 109 -9.13 9.93 -15.36
#